data_AF-A0A8I0HKS6-F1
#
_entry.id   AF-A0A8I0HKS6-F1
#
_cell.length_a   1.000
_cell.length_b   1.000
_cell.length_c   1.000
_cell.angle_alpha   90.00
_cell.angle_beta   90.00
_cell.angle_gamma   90.00
#
_symmetry.space_group_name_H-M   'P 1'
#
loop_
_entity.id
_entity.type
_entity.pdbx_description
1 polymer ?
#
loop_
_entity_poly.entity_id
_entity_poly.type
_entity_poly.pdbx_seq_one_letter_code
_entity_poly.pdbx_strand_id
1 'polypeptide(L)'
;MNNSGNNPGITARPAITAPTGKTRMDWPDVAKGLSILGVVILHVTLAIPGAEHTFVAELNHILDPLRMPLFFLVSGFFSVKVLTMTFEQLFKRRLWFFLVPYLVWTPIELYTSRLEGVIFHGHVMPDWFYYVAKVADSTNMYWFLYFLVWFNLLLWGTRKLPAWMIVTLVMVVPWLFMPMFGDSELLRRTIIYLPAFFIGAYFRPLITRFAEAADRPKAVVLAVAAYVAGLGIAAVEEVLTTRVPGPTQLWFIGFKDEIAILLGGELSAFALGHISGTLIRLLSLPAGVVLAVWLSRAIPVARVLKFLGRHTLVIYIGHALGLTLLFGFTVRETLMVIDPDSPNPMHWTGTWMIIAFTLGMAGAYLLHLLTRVPLLKWTLAPPRLPESRPGERVDTPPASRLTLNNRTLPRA
;
A
#
# COMPACT_ATOMS: atom_id res chain seq x y z
N MET A 1 -29.42 -71.88 15.35
CA MET A 1 -30.35 -71.20 16.29
C MET A 1 -29.54 -70.64 17.45
N ASN A 2 -29.83 -69.38 17.80
CA ASN A 2 -29.27 -68.50 18.82
C ASN A 2 -28.32 -69.06 19.90
N ASN A 3 -27.25 -68.31 20.15
CA ASN A 3 -26.92 -67.95 21.53
C ASN A 3 -26.47 -66.48 21.61
N SER A 4 -27.06 -65.75 22.56
CA SER A 4 -26.92 -64.32 22.82
C SER A 4 -25.86 -64.10 23.91
N GLY A 5 -24.93 -63.18 23.71
CA GLY A 5 -23.90 -62.82 24.68
C GLY A 5 -23.30 -61.44 24.42
N ASN A 6 -23.54 -60.52 25.37
CA ASN A 6 -23.08 -59.14 25.51
C ASN A 6 -21.68 -58.80 24.95
N ASN A 7 -21.56 -57.61 24.35
CA ASN A 7 -20.36 -56.78 24.49
C ASN A 7 -20.78 -55.31 24.70
N PRO A 8 -20.31 -54.62 25.76
CA PRO A 8 -20.81 -53.31 26.15
C PRO A 8 -20.27 -52.21 25.22
N GLY A 9 -21.08 -51.17 25.03
CA GLY A 9 -20.80 -50.05 24.14
C GLY A 9 -19.48 -49.35 24.48
N ILE A 10 -18.52 -49.45 23.56
CA ILE A 10 -17.43 -48.50 23.45
C ILE A 10 -17.99 -47.31 22.67
N THR A 11 -18.53 -46.31 23.36
CA THR A 11 -18.70 -44.99 22.78
C THR A 11 -17.31 -44.45 22.45
N ALA A 12 -16.92 -44.53 21.19
CA ALA A 12 -15.73 -43.87 20.70
C ALA A 12 -15.87 -42.37 21.02
N ARG A 13 -15.12 -41.88 22.01
CA ARG A 13 -14.94 -40.45 22.22
C ARG A 13 -14.48 -39.87 20.88
N PRO A 14 -15.11 -38.81 20.34
CA PRO A 14 -14.57 -38.14 19.18
C PRO A 14 -13.16 -37.71 19.55
N ALA A 15 -12.17 -38.21 18.81
CA ALA A 15 -10.82 -37.71 18.90
C ALA A 15 -10.93 -36.20 18.68
N ILE A 16 -10.65 -35.43 19.74
CA ILE A 16 -10.50 -33.99 19.63
C ILE A 16 -9.24 -33.82 18.78
N THR A 17 -9.44 -33.70 17.47
CA THR A 17 -8.39 -33.28 16.55
C THR A 17 -7.97 -31.91 17.07
N ALA A 18 -6.83 -31.87 17.76
CA ALA A 18 -6.22 -30.61 18.17
C ALA A 18 -6.21 -29.70 16.92
N PRO A 19 -6.59 -28.41 17.03
CA PRO A 19 -6.60 -27.55 15.88
C PRO A 19 -5.15 -27.41 15.40
N THR A 20 -4.77 -28.18 14.39
CA THR A 20 -3.57 -27.96 13.57
C THR A 20 -3.81 -26.78 12.62
N GLY A 21 -4.44 -25.73 13.13
CA GLY A 21 -4.61 -24.45 12.48
C GLY A 21 -3.47 -23.58 12.95
N LYS A 22 -2.51 -23.33 12.06
CA LYS A 22 -1.47 -22.32 12.25
C LYS A 22 -2.15 -21.00 12.66
N THR A 23 -2.12 -20.65 13.95
CA THR A 23 -2.83 -19.48 14.49
C THR A 23 -2.47 -18.26 13.66
N ARG A 24 -3.45 -17.68 12.95
CA ARG A 24 -3.23 -16.49 12.14
C ARG A 24 -2.80 -15.37 13.07
N MET A 25 -1.63 -14.79 12.83
CA MET A 25 -1.21 -13.59 13.55
C MET A 25 -2.19 -12.47 13.28
N ASP A 26 -2.65 -11.82 14.34
CA ASP A 26 -3.68 -10.79 14.31
C ASP A 26 -3.12 -9.38 14.05
N TRP A 27 -1.90 -9.12 14.51
CA TRP A 27 -1.22 -7.83 14.38
C TRP A 27 -1.06 -7.35 12.91
N PRO A 28 -0.85 -8.19 11.88
CA PRO A 28 -0.72 -7.70 10.50
C PRO A 28 -2.01 -7.11 9.95
N ASP A 29 -3.17 -7.67 10.32
CA ASP A 29 -4.47 -7.10 9.93
C ASP A 29 -4.69 -5.78 10.67
N VAL A 30 -4.33 -5.69 11.95
CA VAL A 30 -4.40 -4.46 12.74
C VAL A 30 -3.46 -3.38 12.19
N ALA A 31 -2.23 -3.74 11.81
CA ALA A 31 -1.26 -2.83 11.20
C ALA A 31 -1.81 -2.23 9.91
N LYS A 32 -2.39 -3.06 9.03
CA LYS A 32 -3.07 -2.58 7.81
C LYS A 32 -4.24 -1.65 8.14
N GLY A 33 -5.05 -1.99 9.15
CA GLY A 33 -6.17 -1.18 9.63
C GLY A 33 -5.73 0.19 10.15
N LEU A 34 -4.66 0.22 10.93
CA LEU A 34 -4.05 1.44 11.45
C LEU A 34 -3.52 2.31 10.30
N SER A 35 -2.82 1.71 9.33
CA SER A 35 -2.31 2.40 8.15
C SER A 35 -3.43 3.04 7.32
N ILE A 36 -4.51 2.31 7.01
CA ILE A 36 -5.62 2.87 6.22
C ILE A 36 -6.32 3.99 7.00
N LEU A 37 -6.60 3.79 8.29
CA LEU A 37 -7.26 4.81 9.11
C LEU A 37 -6.42 6.09 9.14
N GLY A 38 -5.10 5.97 9.32
CA GLY A 38 -4.19 7.11 9.27
C GLY A 38 -4.21 7.83 7.92
N VAL A 39 -4.32 7.11 6.80
CA VAL A 39 -4.42 7.74 5.46
C VAL A 39 -5.75 8.46 5.26
N VAL A 40 -6.86 7.88 5.73
CA VAL A 40 -8.17 8.54 5.66
C VAL A 40 -8.15 9.84 6.48
N ILE A 41 -7.58 9.80 7.69
CA ILE A 41 -7.43 11.00 8.53
C ILE A 41 -6.55 12.04 7.83
N LEU A 42 -5.44 11.65 7.21
CA LEU A 42 -4.60 12.58 6.45
C LEU A 42 -5.42 13.31 5.37
N HIS A 43 -6.16 12.57 4.54
CA HIS A 43 -6.95 13.20 3.46
C HIS A 43 -8.07 14.09 3.99
N VAL A 44 -8.67 13.74 5.14
CA VAL A 44 -9.63 14.63 5.81
C VAL A 44 -8.94 15.91 6.27
N THR A 45 -7.78 15.81 6.92
CA THR A 45 -7.01 17.00 7.35
C THR A 45 -6.58 17.86 6.16
N LEU A 46 -6.20 17.26 5.03
CA LEU A 46 -5.83 18.01 3.82
C LEU A 46 -7.04 18.66 3.11
N ALA A 47 -8.25 18.13 3.32
CA ALA A 47 -9.46 18.63 2.67
C ALA A 47 -10.13 19.80 3.41
N ILE A 48 -9.81 20.01 4.68
CA ILE A 48 -10.48 20.98 5.55
C ILE A 48 -9.49 22.08 5.98
N PRO A 49 -9.77 23.37 5.69
CA PRO A 49 -8.95 24.49 6.16
C PRO A 49 -8.81 24.55 7.69
N GLY A 50 -7.60 24.80 8.18
CA GLY A 50 -7.29 24.90 9.61
C GLY A 50 -7.23 23.56 10.36
N ALA A 51 -7.49 22.44 9.68
CA ALA A 51 -7.46 21.11 10.30
C ALA A 51 -6.05 20.71 10.76
N GLU A 52 -5.00 21.27 10.17
CA GLU A 52 -3.60 21.08 10.52
C GLU A 52 -3.28 21.45 11.98
N HIS A 53 -4.05 22.35 12.59
CA HIS A 53 -3.87 22.79 13.97
C HIS A 53 -4.65 21.95 14.99
N THR A 54 -5.39 20.94 14.53
CA THR A 54 -6.20 20.10 15.42
C THR A 54 -5.37 18.99 16.05
N PHE A 55 -5.78 18.56 17.25
CA PHE A 55 -5.18 17.40 17.93
C PHE A 55 -5.16 16.13 17.05
N VAL A 56 -6.18 15.95 16.21
CA VAL A 56 -6.26 14.79 15.30
C VAL A 56 -5.17 14.86 14.23
N ALA A 57 -4.85 16.05 13.72
CA ALA A 57 -3.75 16.25 12.78
C ALA A 57 -2.38 16.02 13.45
N GLU A 58 -2.20 16.47 14.69
CA GLU A 58 -0.97 16.23 15.46
C GLU A 58 -0.74 14.72 15.70
N LEU A 59 -1.79 13.99 16.11
CA LEU A 59 -1.72 12.53 16.19
C LEU A 59 -1.40 11.87 14.84
N ASN A 60 -1.96 12.40 13.74
CA ASN A 60 -1.67 11.89 12.40
C ASN A 60 -0.23 12.16 11.95
N HIS A 61 0.37 13.26 12.40
CA HIS A 61 1.76 13.62 12.17
C HIS A 61 2.72 12.69 12.90
N ILE A 62 2.45 12.38 14.18
CA ILE A 62 3.22 11.37 14.96
C ILE A 62 3.20 10.01 14.26
N LEU A 63 2.06 9.65 13.64
CA LEU A 63 1.89 8.41 12.90
C LEU A 63 2.39 8.48 11.44
N ASP A 64 2.83 9.64 10.92
CA ASP A 64 3.33 9.79 9.54
C ASP A 64 4.39 8.74 9.17
N PRO A 65 5.42 8.51 10.00
CA PRO A 65 6.44 7.53 9.67
C PRO A 65 5.93 6.09 9.64
N LEU A 66 4.75 5.83 10.21
CA LEU A 66 4.15 4.51 10.30
C LEU A 66 3.11 4.25 9.22
N ARG A 67 2.33 5.25 8.77
CA ARG A 67 1.17 5.07 7.86
C ARG A 67 1.45 4.17 6.65
N MET A 68 2.08 4.71 5.61
CA MET A 68 2.39 3.96 4.39
C MET A 68 3.58 2.99 4.55
N PRO A 69 4.64 3.31 5.32
CA PRO A 69 5.77 2.39 5.51
C PRO A 69 5.36 1.07 6.19
N LEU A 70 4.51 1.10 7.22
CA LEU A 70 4.00 -0.12 7.87
C LEU A 70 3.12 -0.93 6.91
N PHE A 71 2.31 -0.25 6.08
CA PHE A 71 1.52 -0.91 5.04
C PHE A 71 2.41 -1.66 4.04
N PHE A 72 3.49 -1.03 3.56
CA PHE A 72 4.42 -1.68 2.63
C PHE A 72 5.22 -2.79 3.30
N LEU A 73 5.64 -2.62 4.56
CA LEU A 73 6.27 -3.68 5.36
C LEU A 73 5.37 -4.91 5.45
N VAL A 74 4.11 -4.74 5.86
CA VAL A 74 3.16 -5.84 5.97
C VAL A 74 2.82 -6.44 4.60
N SER A 75 2.76 -5.60 3.56
CA SER A 75 2.58 -6.09 2.18
C SER A 75 3.74 -6.97 1.73
N GLY A 76 4.98 -6.57 2.04
CA GLY A 76 6.20 -7.36 1.85
C GLY A 76 6.18 -8.67 2.64
N PHE A 77 5.74 -8.62 3.90
CA PHE A 77 5.60 -9.79 4.77
C PHE A 77 4.71 -10.89 4.18
N PHE A 78 3.64 -10.51 3.48
CA PHE A 78 2.79 -11.48 2.76
C PHE A 78 3.28 -11.81 1.34
N SER A 79 4.33 -11.13 0.87
CA SER A 79 4.92 -11.28 -0.46
C SER A 79 5.91 -12.43 -0.60
N VAL A 80 6.32 -13.08 0.48
CA VAL A 80 7.40 -14.07 0.46
C VAL A 80 7.19 -15.19 -0.58
N LYS A 81 5.94 -15.58 -0.83
CA LYS A 81 5.62 -16.60 -1.85
C LYS A 81 6.02 -16.19 -3.28
N VAL A 82 6.17 -14.89 -3.56
CA VAL A 82 6.61 -14.40 -4.88
C VAL A 82 8.00 -14.90 -5.25
N LEU A 83 8.88 -15.10 -4.25
CA LEU A 83 10.24 -15.59 -4.48
C LEU A 83 10.28 -16.99 -5.11
N THR A 84 9.22 -17.79 -4.97
CA THR A 84 9.12 -19.14 -5.50
C THR A 84 8.17 -19.27 -6.70
N MET A 85 7.58 -18.17 -7.20
CA MET A 85 6.60 -18.19 -8.29
C MET A 85 7.26 -18.12 -9.68
N THR A 86 6.61 -18.72 -10.67
CA THR A 86 6.87 -18.38 -12.08
C THR A 86 6.32 -16.99 -12.41
N PHE A 87 6.77 -16.38 -13.51
CA PHE A 87 6.26 -15.06 -13.93
C PHE A 87 4.75 -15.08 -14.19
N GLU A 88 4.26 -16.13 -14.86
CA GLU A 88 2.82 -16.32 -15.11
C GLU A 88 2.03 -16.39 -13.79
N GLN A 89 2.52 -17.15 -12.81
CA GLN A 89 1.88 -17.24 -11.50
C GLN A 89 1.89 -15.90 -10.76
N LEU A 90 3.00 -15.15 -10.82
CA LEU A 90 3.09 -13.81 -10.26
C LEU A 90 2.02 -12.89 -10.86
N PHE A 91 1.94 -12.85 -12.19
CA PHE A 91 0.99 -11.99 -12.89
C PHE A 91 -0.44 -12.37 -12.56
N LYS A 92 -0.83 -13.63 -12.80
CA LYS A 92 -2.21 -14.12 -12.67
C LYS A 92 -2.71 -14.15 -11.23
N ARG A 93 -1.86 -14.51 -10.25
CA ARG A 93 -2.29 -14.70 -8.85
C ARG A 93 -2.15 -13.43 -8.02
N ARG A 94 -1.33 -12.46 -8.45
CA ARG A 94 -0.97 -11.33 -7.60
C ARG A 94 -1.02 -9.97 -8.29
N LEU A 95 -0.28 -9.78 -9.38
CA LEU A 95 -0.23 -8.46 -10.04
C LEU A 95 -1.60 -8.07 -10.58
N TRP A 96 -2.33 -9.03 -11.16
CA TRP A 96 -3.69 -8.84 -11.66
C TRP A 96 -4.64 -8.26 -10.62
N PHE A 97 -4.52 -8.69 -9.36
CA PHE A 97 -5.36 -8.21 -8.26
C PHE A 97 -5.13 -6.72 -7.93
N PHE A 98 -3.92 -6.20 -8.16
CA PHE A 98 -3.61 -4.78 -7.94
C PHE A 98 -3.81 -3.95 -9.21
N LEU A 99 -3.50 -4.54 -10.38
CA LEU A 99 -3.50 -3.86 -11.66
C LEU A 99 -4.92 -3.49 -12.12
N VAL A 100 -5.90 -4.40 -11.99
CA VAL A 100 -7.28 -4.13 -12.40
C VAL A 100 -7.88 -2.95 -11.63
N PRO A 101 -7.91 -2.94 -10.27
CA PRO A 101 -8.47 -1.81 -9.56
C PRO A 101 -7.69 -0.51 -9.82
N TYR A 102 -6.38 -0.58 -10.01
CA TYR A 102 -5.59 0.59 -10.36
C TYR A 102 -6.01 1.17 -11.73
N LEU A 103 -6.07 0.34 -12.77
CA LEU A 103 -6.38 0.80 -14.14
C LEU A 103 -7.84 1.22 -14.31
N VAL A 104 -8.76 0.67 -13.53
CA VAL A 104 -10.18 1.04 -13.59
C VAL A 104 -10.47 2.28 -12.77
N TRP A 105 -10.04 2.32 -11.50
CA TRP A 105 -10.47 3.37 -10.59
C TRP A 105 -9.62 4.63 -10.65
N THR A 106 -8.34 4.55 -11.02
CA THR A 106 -7.49 5.75 -11.13
C THR A 106 -8.00 6.74 -12.17
N PRO A 107 -8.36 6.32 -13.41
CA PRO A 107 -8.95 7.25 -14.37
C PRO A 107 -10.26 7.87 -13.89
N ILE A 108 -11.11 7.08 -13.21
CA ILE A 108 -12.38 7.57 -12.66
C ILE A 108 -12.12 8.65 -11.60
N GLU A 109 -11.24 8.37 -10.64
CA GLU A 109 -10.88 9.31 -9.59
C GLU A 109 -10.29 10.60 -10.17
N LEU A 110 -9.29 10.48 -11.05
CA LEU A 110 -8.68 11.64 -11.73
C LEU A 110 -9.73 12.45 -12.49
N TYR A 111 -10.61 11.80 -13.24
CA TYR A 111 -11.66 12.48 -13.99
C TYR A 111 -12.62 13.22 -13.06
N THR A 112 -13.10 12.56 -12.00
CA THR A 112 -14.04 13.18 -11.06
C THR A 112 -13.43 14.35 -10.29
N SER A 113 -12.17 14.24 -9.86
CA SER A 113 -11.45 15.34 -9.22
C SER A 113 -11.21 16.51 -10.17
N ARG A 114 -10.88 16.24 -11.44
CA ARG A 114 -10.74 17.30 -12.45
C ARG A 114 -12.07 17.96 -12.78
N LEU A 115 -13.14 17.19 -12.87
CA LEU A 115 -14.49 17.69 -13.09
C LEU A 115 -14.96 18.62 -11.95
N GLU A 116 -14.63 18.30 -10.70
CA GLU A 116 -14.89 19.16 -9.54
C GLU A 116 -14.20 20.52 -9.71
N GLY A 117 -12.91 20.52 -10.09
CA GLY A 117 -12.16 21.73 -10.38
C GLY A 117 -12.72 22.56 -11.54
N VAL A 118 -13.27 21.91 -12.57
CA VAL A 118 -13.93 22.61 -13.69
C VAL A 118 -15.21 23.31 -13.20
N ILE A 119 -16.05 22.61 -12.44
CA ILE A 119 -17.37 23.09 -12.05
C ILE A 119 -17.30 24.22 -11.02
N PHE A 120 -16.44 24.10 -10.01
CA PHE A 120 -16.39 25.05 -8.90
C PHE A 120 -15.28 26.10 -9.02
N HIS A 121 -14.18 25.77 -9.70
CA HIS A 121 -12.98 26.63 -9.77
C HIS A 121 -12.69 27.16 -11.19
N GLY A 122 -13.56 26.85 -12.18
CA GLY A 122 -13.44 27.33 -13.55
C GLY A 122 -12.22 26.80 -14.30
N HIS A 123 -11.60 25.71 -13.84
CA HIS A 123 -10.49 25.08 -14.54
C HIS A 123 -10.93 24.46 -15.87
N VAL A 124 -9.98 24.24 -16.77
CA VAL A 124 -10.23 23.55 -18.05
C VAL A 124 -9.97 22.05 -17.89
N MET A 125 -10.81 21.22 -18.49
CA MET A 125 -10.61 19.77 -18.49
C MET A 125 -9.34 19.43 -19.30
N PRO A 126 -8.39 18.66 -18.74
CA PRO A 126 -7.18 18.30 -19.45
C PRO A 126 -7.43 17.25 -20.56
N ASP A 127 -6.49 17.15 -21.50
CA ASP A 127 -6.51 16.18 -22.60
C ASP A 127 -6.33 14.73 -22.11
N TRP A 128 -6.70 13.74 -22.94
CA TRP A 128 -6.56 12.31 -22.64
C TRP A 128 -5.11 11.92 -22.29
N PHE A 129 -4.11 12.57 -22.92
CA PHE A 129 -2.69 12.31 -22.64
C PHE A 129 -2.33 12.61 -21.18
N TYR A 130 -2.96 13.61 -20.55
CA TYR A 130 -2.77 13.91 -19.13
C TYR A 130 -3.15 12.72 -18.25
N TYR A 131 -4.28 12.05 -18.54
CA TYR A 131 -4.73 10.90 -17.75
C TYR A 131 -3.78 9.73 -17.89
N VAL A 132 -3.32 9.44 -19.11
CA VAL A 132 -2.35 8.36 -19.35
C VAL A 132 -1.02 8.65 -18.67
N ALA A 133 -0.52 9.89 -18.76
CA ALA A 133 0.69 10.31 -18.08
C ALA A 133 0.57 10.18 -16.56
N LYS A 134 -0.55 10.60 -15.94
CA LYS A 134 -0.76 10.49 -14.49
C LYS A 134 -0.95 9.06 -14.00
N VAL A 135 -1.48 8.17 -14.84
CA VAL A 135 -1.53 6.73 -14.54
C VAL A 135 -0.14 6.11 -14.65
N ALA A 136 0.70 6.55 -15.60
CA ALA A 136 2.06 6.06 -15.78
C ALA A 136 3.02 6.57 -14.69
N ASP A 137 3.02 7.87 -14.41
CA ASP A 137 3.89 8.53 -13.41
C ASP A 137 3.41 8.33 -11.97
N SER A 138 2.29 7.60 -11.79
CA SER A 138 1.70 7.28 -10.49
C SER A 138 1.36 8.53 -9.63
N THR A 139 1.25 9.72 -10.22
CA THR A 139 0.92 10.96 -9.51
C THR A 139 -0.60 11.09 -9.33
N ASN A 140 -1.18 10.13 -8.62
CA ASN A 140 -2.62 10.00 -8.41
C ASN A 140 -2.92 9.45 -7.00
N MET A 141 -4.20 9.39 -6.64
CA MET A 141 -4.64 8.98 -5.30
C MET A 141 -4.34 7.51 -4.99
N TYR A 142 -4.33 6.62 -5.99
CA TYR A 142 -4.18 5.17 -5.82
C TYR A 142 -2.78 4.64 -6.09
N TRP A 143 -1.79 5.52 -6.02
CA TRP A 143 -0.40 5.22 -6.29
C TRP A 143 0.12 3.97 -5.59
N PHE A 144 -0.31 3.70 -4.35
CA PHE A 144 0.14 2.55 -3.60
C PHE A 144 -0.13 1.22 -4.33
N LEU A 145 -1.19 1.11 -5.14
CA LEU A 145 -1.46 -0.07 -5.97
C LEU A 145 -0.41 -0.25 -7.07
N TYR A 146 -0.05 0.85 -7.74
CA TYR A 146 1.04 0.86 -8.73
C TYR A 146 2.35 0.38 -8.10
N PHE A 147 2.70 0.91 -6.92
CA PHE A 147 3.91 0.52 -6.22
C PHE A 147 3.87 -0.90 -5.69
N LEU A 148 2.71 -1.43 -5.32
CA LEU A 148 2.58 -2.86 -5.01
C LEU A 148 2.89 -3.72 -6.24
N VAL A 149 2.40 -3.36 -7.43
CA VAL A 149 2.76 -4.06 -8.68
C VAL A 149 4.25 -3.96 -8.94
N TRP A 150 4.81 -2.76 -8.87
CA TRP A 150 6.22 -2.48 -9.12
C TRP A 150 7.16 -3.21 -8.16
N PHE A 151 6.93 -3.12 -6.85
CA PHE A 151 7.76 -3.77 -5.83
C PHE A 151 7.67 -5.29 -5.89
N ASN A 152 6.53 -5.82 -6.32
CA ASN A 152 6.38 -7.25 -6.56
C ASN A 152 7.21 -7.74 -7.74
N LEU A 153 7.22 -6.97 -8.84
CA LEU A 153 8.05 -7.24 -10.00
C LEU A 153 9.54 -7.19 -9.63
N LEU A 154 9.95 -6.18 -8.86
CA LEU A 154 11.32 -6.07 -8.35
C LEU A 154 11.68 -7.25 -7.42
N LEU A 155 10.79 -7.62 -6.49
CA LEU A 155 11.02 -8.77 -5.60
C LEU A 155 11.18 -10.07 -6.38
N TRP A 156 10.39 -10.26 -7.44
CA TRP A 156 10.51 -11.42 -8.31
C TRP A 156 11.77 -11.37 -9.17
N GLY A 157 12.11 -10.21 -9.75
CA GLY A 157 13.31 -10.04 -10.57
C GLY A 157 14.60 -10.25 -9.78
N THR A 158 14.59 -9.91 -8.50
CA THR A 158 15.74 -10.04 -7.60
C THR A 158 15.86 -11.40 -6.92
N ARG A 159 14.89 -12.31 -7.08
CA ARG A 159 14.81 -13.57 -6.31
C ARG A 159 15.99 -14.53 -6.48
N LYS A 160 16.79 -14.37 -7.55
CA LYS A 160 17.97 -15.19 -7.84
C LYS A 160 19.29 -14.49 -7.48
N LEU A 161 19.23 -13.24 -7.04
CA LEU A 161 20.43 -12.46 -6.74
C LEU A 161 20.94 -12.74 -5.33
N PRO A 162 22.25 -12.65 -5.09
CA PRO A 162 22.81 -12.70 -3.73
C PRO A 162 22.37 -11.47 -2.92
N ALA A 163 22.40 -11.60 -1.59
CA ALA A 163 21.89 -10.59 -0.66
C ALA A 163 22.52 -9.19 -0.86
N TRP A 164 23.82 -9.12 -1.14
CA TRP A 164 24.50 -7.83 -1.36
C TRP A 164 23.95 -7.09 -2.58
N MET A 165 23.68 -7.79 -3.70
CA MET A 165 23.08 -7.18 -4.90
C MET A 165 21.67 -6.67 -4.64
N ILE A 166 20.89 -7.39 -3.82
CA ILE A 166 19.55 -6.98 -3.42
C ILE A 166 19.63 -5.69 -2.60
N VAL A 167 20.52 -5.63 -1.61
CA VAL A 167 20.72 -4.42 -0.79
C VAL A 167 21.16 -3.27 -1.67
N THR A 168 22.13 -3.45 -2.57
CA THR A 168 22.57 -2.41 -3.51
C THR A 168 21.40 -1.94 -4.39
N LEU A 169 20.62 -2.85 -4.98
CA LEU A 169 19.51 -2.48 -5.86
C LEU A 169 18.36 -1.77 -5.13
N VAL A 170 18.13 -2.08 -3.86
CA VAL A 170 17.02 -1.50 -3.09
C VAL A 170 17.41 -0.21 -2.37
N MET A 171 18.63 -0.17 -1.82
CA MET A 171 19.09 0.89 -0.92
C MET A 171 20.07 1.88 -1.57
N VAL A 172 20.67 1.54 -2.71
CA VAL A 172 21.72 2.37 -3.33
C VAL A 172 21.34 2.81 -4.74
N VAL A 173 20.83 1.89 -5.58
CA VAL A 173 20.54 2.21 -6.99
C VAL A 173 19.50 3.32 -7.14
N PRO A 174 18.34 3.32 -6.43
CA PRO A 174 17.38 4.42 -6.55
C PRO A 174 17.99 5.76 -6.16
N TRP A 175 18.89 5.78 -5.18
CA TRP A 175 19.61 6.99 -4.76
C TRP A 175 20.55 7.53 -5.83
N LEU A 176 21.20 6.66 -6.59
CA LEU A 176 22.11 7.06 -7.66
C LEU A 176 21.38 7.82 -8.79
N PHE A 177 20.08 7.59 -8.94
CA PHE A 177 19.24 8.26 -9.94
C PHE A 177 18.64 9.59 -9.46
N MET A 178 18.78 9.94 -8.17
CA MET A 178 18.25 11.21 -7.63
C MET A 178 18.76 12.47 -8.33
N PRO A 179 20.06 12.63 -8.66
CA PRO A 179 20.54 13.82 -9.35
C PRO A 179 19.79 14.08 -10.67
N MET A 180 19.51 13.01 -11.43
CA MET A 180 18.89 13.09 -12.76
C MET A 180 17.35 13.17 -12.70
N PHE A 181 16.73 12.58 -11.69
CA PHE A 181 15.27 12.43 -11.60
C PHE A 181 14.71 12.89 -10.23
N GLY A 182 15.31 13.91 -9.62
CA GLY A 182 14.96 14.37 -8.28
C GLY A 182 13.50 14.83 -8.13
N ASP A 183 12.92 15.37 -9.20
CA ASP A 183 11.51 15.79 -9.23
C ASP A 183 10.53 14.64 -9.50
N SER A 184 11.04 13.44 -9.82
CA SER A 184 10.21 12.28 -10.14
C SER A 184 9.57 11.70 -8.88
N GLU A 185 8.24 11.81 -8.79
CA GLU A 185 7.47 11.19 -7.72
C GLU A 185 7.66 9.66 -7.68
N LEU A 186 7.87 9.05 -8.86
CA LEU A 186 8.14 7.63 -8.98
C LEU A 186 9.42 7.23 -8.23
N LEU A 187 10.48 7.99 -8.44
CA LEU A 187 11.77 7.73 -7.81
C LEU A 187 11.68 7.98 -6.31
N ARG A 188 11.10 9.12 -5.90
CA ARG A 188 10.91 9.50 -4.50
C ARG A 188 10.21 8.41 -3.70
N ARG A 189 9.05 7.94 -4.18
CA ARG A 189 8.27 6.90 -3.51
C ARG A 189 8.98 5.54 -3.53
N THR A 190 9.72 5.23 -4.60
CA THR A 190 10.55 4.02 -4.66
C THR A 190 11.57 4.04 -3.53
N ILE A 191 12.33 5.13 -3.39
CA ILE A 191 13.35 5.31 -2.35
C ILE A 191 12.78 5.14 -0.95
N ILE A 192 11.63 5.77 -0.69
CA ILE A 192 11.05 5.80 0.65
C ILE A 192 10.42 4.46 1.04
N TYR A 193 9.73 3.77 0.12
CA TYR A 193 8.86 2.64 0.46
C TYR A 193 9.40 1.26 0.03
N LEU A 194 10.27 1.19 -0.99
CA LEU A 194 10.88 -0.07 -1.44
C LEU A 194 11.66 -0.77 -0.33
N PRO A 195 12.48 -0.06 0.49
CA PRO A 195 13.19 -0.68 1.61
C PRO A 195 12.26 -1.38 2.60
N ALA A 196 11.19 -0.69 3.04
CA ALA A 196 10.23 -1.26 3.99
C ALA A 196 9.57 -2.52 3.43
N PHE A 197 9.19 -2.53 2.15
CA PHE A 197 8.61 -3.71 1.49
C PHE A 197 9.59 -4.89 1.44
N PHE A 198 10.85 -4.65 1.04
CA PHE A 198 11.87 -5.70 0.98
C PHE A 198 12.24 -6.24 2.37
N ILE A 199 12.33 -5.36 3.37
CA ILE A 199 12.51 -5.76 4.76
C ILE A 199 11.39 -6.71 5.18
N GLY A 200 10.14 -6.39 4.84
CA GLY A 200 8.97 -7.22 5.11
C GLY A 200 9.10 -8.62 4.51
N ALA A 201 9.56 -8.71 3.26
CA ALA A 201 9.70 -9.98 2.55
C ALA A 201 10.86 -10.83 3.09
N TYR A 202 12.07 -10.27 3.16
CA TYR A 202 13.28 -11.04 3.50
C TYR A 202 13.44 -11.27 5.01
N PHE A 203 12.99 -10.33 5.86
CA PHE A 203 13.12 -10.42 7.33
C PHE A 203 11.83 -10.90 8.02
N ARG A 204 10.92 -11.55 7.29
CA ARG A 204 9.67 -12.09 7.83
C ARG A 204 9.85 -12.92 9.12
N PRO A 205 10.82 -13.85 9.25
CA PRO A 205 11.02 -14.60 10.49
C PRO A 205 11.43 -13.70 11.66
N LEU A 206 12.29 -12.71 11.41
CA LEU A 206 12.74 -11.76 12.43
C LEU A 206 11.59 -10.87 12.91
N ILE A 207 10.79 -10.33 11.98
CA ILE A 207 9.60 -9.52 12.31
C ILE A 207 8.61 -10.34 13.14
N THR A 208 8.43 -11.61 12.81
CA THR A 208 7.55 -12.52 13.57
C THR A 208 8.05 -12.70 15.00
N ARG A 209 9.33 -13.01 15.18
CA ARG A 209 9.96 -13.14 16.52
C ARG A 209 9.92 -11.84 17.31
N PHE A 210 10.12 -10.71 16.64
CA PHE A 210 10.04 -9.40 17.27
C PHE A 210 8.62 -9.07 17.74
N ALA A 211 7.61 -9.35 16.91
CA ALA A 211 6.20 -9.18 17.27
C ALA A 211 5.78 -10.09 18.44
N GLU A 212 6.26 -11.33 18.49
CA GLU A 212 6.06 -12.24 19.63
C GLU A 212 6.75 -11.72 20.91
N ALA A 213 7.83 -10.96 20.77
CA ALA A 213 8.58 -10.37 21.86
C ALA A 213 8.09 -8.97 22.26
N ALA A 214 7.01 -8.44 21.67
CA ALA A 214 6.60 -7.04 21.82
C ALA A 214 6.29 -6.58 23.26
N ASP A 215 6.05 -7.50 24.20
CA ASP A 215 5.86 -7.17 25.62
C ASP A 215 7.15 -7.19 26.44
N ARG A 216 8.22 -7.74 25.88
CA ARG A 216 9.49 -7.81 26.59
C ARG A 216 10.02 -6.38 26.69
N PRO A 217 10.47 -5.92 27.88
CA PRO A 217 11.00 -4.56 28.06
C PRO A 217 12.07 -4.22 27.03
N LYS A 218 12.95 -5.18 26.69
CA LYS A 218 14.00 -5.00 25.66
C LYS A 218 13.44 -4.66 24.28
N ALA A 219 12.33 -5.28 23.86
CA ALA A 219 11.73 -5.01 22.55
C ALA A 219 11.05 -3.64 22.52
N VAL A 220 10.37 -3.27 23.62
CA VAL A 220 9.76 -1.94 23.79
C VAL A 220 10.83 -0.85 23.80
N VAL A 221 11.88 -1.03 24.60
CA VAL A 221 13.01 -0.08 24.65
C VAL A 221 13.66 0.06 23.29
N LEU A 222 13.90 -1.03 22.56
CA LEU A 222 14.43 -0.96 21.19
C LEU A 222 13.51 -0.18 20.25
N ALA A 223 12.20 -0.45 20.30
CA ALA A 223 11.22 0.21 19.45
C ALA A 223 11.13 1.72 19.74
N VAL A 224 11.08 2.10 21.02
CA VAL A 224 11.06 3.50 21.45
C VAL A 224 12.38 4.19 21.10
N ALA A 225 13.52 3.57 21.39
CA ALA A 225 14.84 4.13 21.08
C ALA A 225 15.01 4.34 19.57
N ALA A 226 14.58 3.39 18.73
CA ALA A 226 14.63 3.54 17.28
C ALA A 226 13.71 4.68 16.80
N TYR A 227 12.48 4.77 17.31
CA TYR A 227 11.56 5.85 16.97
C TYR A 227 12.11 7.23 17.38
N VAL A 228 12.62 7.36 18.61
CA VAL A 228 13.25 8.58 19.12
C VAL A 228 14.51 8.93 18.32
N ALA A 229 15.32 7.96 17.92
CA ALA A 229 16.45 8.20 17.03
C ALA A 229 16.01 8.75 15.66
N GLY A 230 14.89 8.25 15.12
CA GLY A 230 14.25 8.82 13.94
C GLY A 230 13.87 10.29 14.14
N LEU A 231 13.16 10.61 15.23
CA LEU A 231 12.82 12.00 15.56
C LEU A 231 14.06 12.88 15.74
N GLY A 232 15.13 12.33 16.34
CA GLY A 232 16.42 13.00 16.46
C GLY A 232 17.06 13.35 15.11
N ILE A 233 16.96 12.45 14.12
CA ILE A 233 17.44 12.73 12.75
C ILE A 233 16.65 13.90 12.15
N ALA A 234 15.32 13.91 12.30
CA ALA A 234 14.48 15.00 11.79
C ALA A 234 14.85 16.34 12.43
N ALA A 235 15.01 16.37 13.76
CA ALA A 235 15.39 17.57 14.50
C ALA A 235 16.80 18.06 14.11
N VAL A 236 17.76 17.16 13.92
CA VAL A 236 19.11 17.52 13.45
C VAL A 236 19.06 18.10 12.05
N GLU A 237 18.30 17.50 11.14
CA GLU A 237 18.12 18.01 9.77
C GLU A 237 17.52 19.43 9.76
N GLU A 238 16.48 19.67 10.57
CA GLU A 238 15.86 20.99 10.71
C GLU A 238 16.87 22.04 11.22
N VAL A 239 17.67 21.68 12.22
CA VAL A 239 18.73 22.56 12.75
C VAL A 239 19.82 22.82 11.70
N LEU A 240 20.20 21.81 10.91
CA LEU A 240 21.25 21.95 9.89
C LEU A 240 20.80 22.78 8.69
N THR A 241 19.52 22.75 8.35
CA THR A 241 18.94 23.48 7.22
C THR A 241 18.61 24.94 7.54
N THR A 242 18.32 25.25 8.81
CA THR A 242 18.02 26.61 9.26
C THR A 242 19.25 27.45 9.63
N ARG A 243 20.40 26.81 9.85
CA ARG A 243 21.65 27.50 10.19
C ARG A 243 22.43 27.93 8.95
N VAL A 244 23.18 29.02 9.08
CA VAL A 244 24.16 29.44 8.07
C VAL A 244 25.25 28.37 7.95
N PRO A 245 25.51 27.80 6.76
CA PRO A 245 26.51 26.76 6.58
C PRO A 245 27.91 27.23 6.97
N GLY A 246 28.61 26.45 7.79
CA GLY A 246 30.02 26.67 8.10
C GLY A 246 30.96 26.23 6.96
N PRO A 247 32.27 26.50 7.06
CA PRO A 247 33.24 26.17 6.00
C PRO A 247 33.29 24.69 5.60
N THR A 248 33.21 23.79 6.59
CA THR A 248 33.18 22.34 6.34
C THR A 248 31.89 21.91 5.64
N GLN A 249 30.75 22.49 6.02
CA GLN A 249 29.46 22.20 5.40
C GLN A 249 29.43 22.70 3.95
N LEU A 250 29.96 23.90 3.68
CA LEU A 250 30.10 24.42 2.32
C LEU A 250 30.99 23.52 1.45
N TRP A 251 32.09 23.00 2.00
CA TRP A 251 32.93 22.03 1.30
C TRP A 251 32.16 20.75 0.95
N PHE A 252 31.40 20.17 1.90
CA PHE A 252 30.56 19.00 1.64
C PHE A 252 29.46 19.28 0.62
N ILE A 253 28.85 20.47 0.64
CA ILE A 253 27.85 20.89 -0.36
C ILE A 253 28.49 20.94 -1.74
N GLY A 254 29.65 21.59 -1.87
CA GLY A 254 30.39 21.66 -3.15
C GLY A 254 30.78 20.27 -3.68
N PHE A 255 31.34 19.41 -2.83
CA PHE A 255 31.68 18.04 -3.21
C PHE A 255 30.45 17.23 -3.65
N LYS A 256 29.33 17.38 -2.94
CA LYS A 256 28.05 16.76 -3.33
C LYS A 256 27.57 17.28 -4.69
N ASP A 257 27.67 18.60 -4.93
CA ASP A 257 27.25 19.22 -6.19
C ASP A 257 28.11 18.70 -7.36
N GLU A 258 29.42 18.55 -7.17
CA GLU A 258 30.31 17.93 -8.18
C GLU A 258 29.88 16.50 -8.53
N ILE A 259 29.55 15.68 -7.52
CA ILE A 259 29.02 14.32 -7.75
C ILE A 259 27.69 14.36 -8.47
N ALA A 260 26.79 15.28 -8.09
CA ALA A 260 25.47 15.40 -8.73
C ALA A 260 25.61 15.74 -10.21
N ILE A 261 26.48 16.70 -10.54
CA ILE A 261 26.80 17.09 -11.91
C ILE A 261 27.39 15.92 -12.68
N LEU A 262 28.32 15.17 -12.08
CA LEU A 262 28.89 13.95 -12.69
C LEU A 262 27.81 12.92 -13.03
N LEU A 263 26.80 12.79 -12.17
CA LEU A 263 25.66 11.90 -12.38
C LEU A 263 24.57 12.49 -13.29
N GLY A 264 24.80 13.67 -13.87
CA GLY A 264 23.96 14.28 -14.89
C GLY A 264 22.82 15.15 -14.38
N GLY A 265 22.91 15.68 -13.16
CA GLY A 265 21.90 16.61 -12.65
C GLY A 265 22.29 17.28 -11.33
N GLU A 266 21.33 17.50 -10.45
CA GLU A 266 21.51 18.25 -9.20
C GLU A 266 20.91 17.51 -8.01
N LEU A 267 21.59 17.55 -6.86
CA LEU A 267 21.00 17.11 -5.59
C LEU A 267 20.51 18.32 -4.80
N SER A 268 19.24 18.67 -4.98
CA SER A 268 18.61 19.71 -4.17
C SER A 268 18.52 19.31 -2.69
N ALA A 269 18.35 20.29 -1.79
CA ALA A 269 18.08 20.02 -0.38
C ALA A 269 16.83 19.15 -0.18
N PHE A 270 15.83 19.33 -1.04
CA PHE A 270 14.63 18.49 -1.08
C PHE A 270 14.97 17.02 -1.38
N ALA A 271 15.83 16.74 -2.36
CA ALA A 271 16.25 15.38 -2.70
C ALA A 271 17.02 14.72 -1.56
N LEU A 272 17.86 15.47 -0.84
CA LEU A 272 18.57 14.99 0.34
C LEU A 272 17.64 14.65 1.51
N GLY A 273 16.57 15.42 1.70
CA GLY A 273 15.57 15.15 2.75
C GLY A 273 14.82 13.83 2.56
N HIS A 274 14.93 13.19 1.39
CA HIS A 274 14.44 11.82 1.21
C HIS A 274 15.32 10.79 1.96
N ILE A 275 16.60 11.08 2.26
CA ILE A 275 17.54 10.14 2.91
C ILE A 275 17.12 10.00 4.36
N SER A 276 17.12 11.12 5.07
CA SER A 276 16.60 11.25 6.43
C SER A 276 15.15 10.75 6.48
N GLY A 277 14.30 11.15 5.54
CA GLY A 277 12.92 10.68 5.44
C GLY A 277 12.79 9.16 5.35
N THR A 278 13.68 8.48 4.63
CA THR A 278 13.70 7.02 4.54
C THR A 278 14.20 6.40 5.86
N LEU A 279 15.26 6.95 6.45
CA LEU A 279 15.81 6.48 7.73
C LEU A 279 14.80 6.60 8.87
N ILE A 280 14.13 7.75 9.00
CA ILE A 280 13.08 8.01 10.00
C ILE A 280 12.00 6.93 9.93
N ARG A 281 11.52 6.64 8.71
CA ARG A 281 10.47 5.65 8.47
C ARG A 281 10.93 4.24 8.81
N LEU A 282 12.13 3.86 8.39
CA LEU A 282 12.71 2.55 8.71
C LEU A 282 12.92 2.35 10.21
N LEU A 283 13.45 3.35 10.90
CA LEU A 283 13.64 3.35 12.35
C LEU A 283 12.31 3.33 13.12
N SER A 284 11.23 3.84 12.52
CA SER A 284 9.89 3.82 13.11
C SER A 284 9.19 2.46 13.00
N LEU A 285 9.56 1.60 12.04
CA LEU A 285 8.87 0.32 11.80
C LEU A 285 8.76 -0.58 13.04
N PRO A 286 9.80 -0.77 13.89
CA PRO A 286 9.67 -1.55 15.12
C PRO A 286 8.59 -1.01 16.06
N ALA A 287 8.49 0.32 16.22
CA ALA A 287 7.43 0.95 17.00
C ALA A 287 6.04 0.70 16.39
N GLY A 288 5.91 0.76 15.07
CA GLY A 288 4.68 0.37 14.37
C GLY A 288 4.26 -1.08 14.61
N VAL A 289 5.21 -2.01 14.64
CA VAL A 289 4.94 -3.43 14.95
C VAL A 289 4.49 -3.60 16.40
N VAL A 290 5.19 -2.99 17.37
CA VAL A 290 4.81 -3.03 18.79
C VAL A 290 3.42 -2.44 19.01
N LEU A 291 3.16 -1.26 18.44
CA LEU A 291 1.86 -0.60 18.50
C LEU A 291 0.75 -1.50 17.91
N ALA A 292 0.97 -2.09 16.74
CA ALA A 292 -0.02 -2.99 16.13
C ALA A 292 -0.27 -4.26 17.00
N VAL A 293 0.76 -4.80 17.65
CA VAL A 293 0.61 -5.94 18.57
C VAL A 293 -0.20 -5.53 19.81
N TRP A 294 0.10 -4.38 20.42
CA TRP A 294 -0.66 -3.90 21.58
C TRP A 294 -2.12 -3.59 21.23
N LEU A 295 -2.36 -2.90 20.11
CA LEU A 295 -3.71 -2.61 19.62
C LEU A 295 -4.49 -3.88 19.27
N SER A 296 -3.81 -4.97 18.89
CA SER A 296 -4.47 -6.25 18.62
C SER A 296 -5.09 -6.92 19.85
N ARG A 297 -4.71 -6.48 21.05
CA ARG A 297 -5.17 -7.03 22.34
C ARG A 297 -6.31 -6.21 22.96
N ALA A 298 -6.39 -4.92 22.64
CA ALA A 298 -7.50 -4.07 23.03
C ALA A 298 -8.75 -4.46 22.21
N ILE A 299 -9.57 -5.40 22.72
CA ILE A 299 -10.64 -6.08 21.96
C ILE A 299 -11.52 -5.13 21.11
N PRO A 300 -12.03 -3.99 21.63
CA PRO A 300 -12.88 -3.09 20.83
C PRO A 300 -12.12 -2.50 19.64
N VAL A 301 -10.91 -2.00 19.88
CA VAL A 301 -10.05 -1.37 18.87
C VAL A 301 -9.55 -2.40 17.88
N ALA A 302 -9.09 -3.57 18.36
CA ALA A 302 -8.64 -4.68 17.54
C ALA A 302 -9.72 -5.13 16.55
N ARG A 303 -10.98 -5.19 16.97
CA ARG A 303 -12.09 -5.60 16.10
C ARG A 303 -12.28 -4.61 14.95
N VAL A 304 -12.29 -3.31 15.24
CA VAL A 304 -12.42 -2.25 14.23
C VAL A 304 -11.22 -2.26 13.30
N LEU A 305 -9.99 -2.24 13.82
CA LEU A 305 -8.79 -2.21 13.00
C LEU A 305 -8.62 -3.47 12.15
N LYS A 306 -8.96 -4.66 12.67
CA LYS A 306 -8.97 -5.90 11.86
C LYS A 306 -10.02 -5.84 10.76
N PHE A 307 -11.20 -5.28 11.03
CA PHE A 307 -12.23 -5.08 10.02
C PHE A 307 -11.72 -4.17 8.89
N LEU A 308 -11.21 -2.98 9.24
CA LEU A 308 -10.61 -2.05 8.27
C LEU A 308 -9.45 -2.72 7.51
N GLY A 309 -8.59 -3.46 8.21
CA GLY A 309 -7.45 -4.19 7.67
C GLY A 309 -7.80 -5.29 6.65
N ARG A 310 -8.97 -5.90 6.78
CA ARG A 310 -9.48 -6.92 5.82
C ARG A 310 -10.17 -6.29 4.61
N HIS A 311 -10.66 -5.06 4.76
CA HIS A 311 -11.37 -4.31 3.72
C HIS A 311 -10.55 -3.15 3.15
N THR A 312 -9.22 -3.15 3.37
CA THR A 312 -8.34 -2.03 3.02
C THR A 312 -8.51 -1.56 1.58
N LEU A 313 -8.56 -2.46 0.61
CA LEU A 313 -8.64 -2.09 -0.80
C LEU A 313 -9.89 -1.24 -1.10
N VAL A 314 -11.04 -1.67 -0.58
CA VAL A 314 -12.31 -0.97 -0.79
C VAL A 314 -12.31 0.37 -0.06
N ILE A 315 -11.72 0.43 1.14
CA ILE A 315 -11.63 1.68 1.90
C ILE A 315 -10.67 2.65 1.21
N TYR A 316 -9.50 2.20 0.76
CA TYR A 316 -8.52 3.02 0.04
C TYR A 316 -9.12 3.66 -1.22
N ILE A 317 -9.87 2.89 -2.01
CA ILE A 317 -10.47 3.43 -3.24
C ILE A 317 -11.69 4.29 -2.91
N GLY A 318 -12.58 3.78 -2.06
CA GLY A 318 -13.87 4.42 -1.84
C GLY A 318 -13.82 5.67 -0.96
N HIS A 319 -12.85 5.80 -0.04
CA HIS A 319 -12.76 7.02 0.78
C HIS A 319 -12.39 8.25 -0.05
N ALA A 320 -11.48 8.11 -1.01
CA ALA A 320 -11.11 9.20 -1.90
C ALA A 320 -12.29 9.61 -2.79
N LEU A 321 -12.97 8.64 -3.41
CA LEU A 321 -14.20 8.92 -4.16
C LEU A 321 -15.30 9.52 -3.30
N GLY A 322 -15.43 9.09 -2.04
CA GLY A 322 -16.37 9.69 -1.09
C GLY A 322 -16.02 11.15 -0.78
N LEU A 323 -14.74 11.45 -0.57
CA LEU A 323 -14.28 12.83 -0.33
C LEU A 323 -14.48 13.72 -1.56
N THR A 324 -14.27 13.22 -2.77
CA THR A 324 -14.53 13.97 -4.00
C THR A 324 -16.04 14.09 -4.27
N LEU A 325 -16.73 12.97 -4.48
CA LEU A 325 -18.11 12.93 -4.97
C LEU A 325 -19.15 13.30 -3.92
N LEU A 326 -18.96 12.91 -2.66
CA LEU A 326 -19.94 13.18 -1.62
C LEU A 326 -19.58 14.46 -0.87
N PHE A 327 -18.34 14.61 -0.42
CA PHE A 327 -17.97 15.81 0.33
C PHE A 327 -17.70 17.00 -0.60
N GLY A 328 -16.82 16.88 -1.59
CA GLY A 328 -16.42 17.94 -2.52
C GLY A 328 -17.60 18.55 -3.27
N PHE A 329 -18.27 17.74 -4.10
CA PHE A 329 -19.36 18.19 -4.96
C PHE A 329 -20.63 18.67 -4.25
N THR A 330 -20.89 18.24 -3.01
CA THR A 330 -22.19 18.52 -2.36
C THR A 330 -22.10 19.39 -1.12
N VAL A 331 -20.97 19.37 -0.42
CA VAL A 331 -20.82 20.04 0.89
C VAL A 331 -19.71 21.09 0.85
N ARG A 332 -18.50 20.72 0.42
CA ARG A 332 -17.31 21.56 0.56
C ARG A 332 -17.44 22.89 -0.14
N GLU A 333 -17.89 22.88 -1.38
CA GLU A 333 -17.91 24.09 -2.23
C GLU A 333 -19.18 24.93 -2.07
N THR A 334 -20.17 24.44 -1.31
CA THR A 334 -21.52 25.04 -1.24
C THR A 334 -21.94 25.42 0.16
N LEU A 335 -21.63 24.58 1.16
CA LEU A 335 -22.15 24.68 2.52
C LEU A 335 -21.06 24.97 3.56
N MET A 336 -19.79 24.68 3.23
CA MET A 336 -18.70 24.78 4.20
C MET A 336 -18.34 26.22 4.49
N VAL A 337 -18.56 26.63 5.74
CA VAL A 337 -18.10 27.90 6.30
C VAL A 337 -17.24 27.58 7.51
N ILE A 338 -16.04 28.14 7.58
CA ILE A 338 -15.13 27.97 8.70
C ILE A 338 -14.87 29.34 9.32
N ASP A 339 -15.18 29.48 10.60
CA ASP A 339 -14.99 30.69 11.37
C ASP A 339 -14.57 30.30 12.80
N PRO A 340 -13.29 30.49 13.17
CA PRO A 340 -12.77 30.14 14.49
C PRO A 340 -13.42 30.90 15.65
N ASP A 341 -13.92 32.11 15.40
CA ASP A 341 -14.49 32.98 16.43
C ASP A 341 -16.01 32.79 16.56
N SER A 342 -16.62 32.02 15.67
CA SER A 342 -18.05 31.77 15.69
C SER A 342 -18.44 30.81 16.82
N PRO A 343 -19.47 31.14 17.63
CA PRO A 343 -20.02 30.21 18.60
C PRO A 343 -20.83 29.07 17.95
N ASN A 344 -21.07 29.12 16.63
CA ASN A 344 -21.82 28.10 15.91
C ASN A 344 -20.94 26.86 15.65
N PRO A 345 -21.30 25.66 16.15
CA PRO A 345 -20.55 24.43 15.91
C PRO A 345 -20.40 24.07 14.42
N MET A 346 -21.32 24.53 13.56
CA MET A 346 -21.24 24.29 12.12
C MET A 346 -20.10 25.07 11.45
N HIS A 347 -19.52 26.07 12.14
CA HIS A 347 -18.38 26.83 11.63
C HIS A 347 -17.04 26.30 12.14
N TRP A 348 -17.06 25.30 13.02
CA TRP A 348 -15.86 24.73 13.59
C TRP A 348 -15.20 23.72 12.64
N THR A 349 -13.88 23.83 12.49
CA THR A 349 -13.05 22.90 11.71
C THR A 349 -13.31 21.44 12.08
N GLY A 350 -13.40 21.12 13.38
CA GLY A 350 -13.61 19.76 13.86
C GLY A 350 -14.93 19.14 13.38
N THR A 351 -15.99 19.94 13.27
CA THR A 351 -17.29 19.49 12.75
C THR A 351 -17.17 19.08 11.29
N TRP A 352 -16.52 19.91 10.47
CA TRP A 352 -16.29 19.59 9.06
C TRP A 352 -15.36 18.40 8.87
N MET A 353 -14.36 18.21 9.73
CA MET A 353 -13.54 16.99 9.72
C MET A 353 -14.37 15.73 9.98
N ILE A 354 -15.30 15.77 10.95
CA ILE A 354 -16.19 14.63 11.23
C ILE A 354 -17.12 14.36 10.04
N ILE A 355 -17.67 15.41 9.42
CA ILE A 355 -18.53 15.28 8.22
C ILE A 355 -17.73 14.69 7.06
N ALA A 356 -16.57 15.24 6.74
CA ALA A 356 -15.71 14.74 5.66
C ALA A 356 -15.26 13.29 5.90
N PHE A 357 -14.86 12.95 7.13
CA PHE A 357 -14.55 11.56 7.50
C PHE A 357 -15.74 10.64 7.27
N THR A 358 -16.93 11.04 7.73
CA THR A 358 -18.17 10.26 7.60
C THR A 358 -18.53 10.04 6.13
N LEU A 359 -18.46 11.08 5.31
CA LEU A 359 -18.77 10.99 3.87
C LEU A 359 -17.70 10.20 3.11
N GLY A 360 -16.42 10.33 3.47
CA GLY A 360 -15.36 9.46 2.95
C GLY A 360 -15.65 7.99 3.27
N MET A 361 -15.98 7.66 4.52
CA MET A 361 -16.33 6.30 4.92
C MET A 361 -17.64 5.81 4.28
N ALA A 362 -18.61 6.69 4.03
CA ALA A 362 -19.80 6.38 3.26
C ALA A 362 -19.46 6.02 1.81
N GLY A 363 -18.52 6.74 1.17
CA GLY A 363 -17.98 6.38 -0.15
C GLY A 363 -17.34 4.98 -0.15
N ALA A 364 -16.53 4.66 0.87
CA ALA A 364 -15.99 3.31 1.07
C ALA A 364 -17.08 2.24 1.23
N TYR A 365 -18.15 2.55 1.95
CA TYR A 365 -19.28 1.65 2.15
C TYR A 365 -20.09 1.44 0.85
N LEU A 366 -20.36 2.51 0.10
CA LEU A 366 -21.02 2.42 -1.21
C LEU A 366 -20.21 1.55 -2.17
N LEU A 367 -18.89 1.77 -2.21
CA LEU A 367 -17.99 0.94 -3.00
C LEU A 367 -18.00 -0.52 -2.55
N HIS A 368 -18.10 -0.77 -1.24
CA HIS A 368 -18.29 -2.13 -0.71
C HIS A 368 -19.61 -2.75 -1.19
N LEU A 369 -20.72 -2.00 -1.23
CA LEU A 369 -21.98 -2.50 -1.78
C LEU A 369 -21.86 -2.83 -3.28
N LEU A 370 -21.13 -2.03 -4.05
CA LEU A 370 -20.86 -2.32 -5.47
C LEU A 370 -20.13 -3.65 -5.67
N THR A 371 -19.30 -4.09 -4.71
CA THR A 371 -18.66 -5.43 -4.78
C THR A 371 -19.64 -6.60 -4.66
N ARG A 372 -20.89 -6.36 -4.26
CA ARG A 372 -21.94 -7.40 -4.24
C ARG A 372 -22.54 -7.65 -5.63
N VAL A 373 -22.38 -6.71 -6.56
CA VAL A 373 -22.83 -6.86 -7.94
C VAL A 373 -21.76 -7.64 -8.72
N PRO A 374 -22.09 -8.78 -9.35
CA PRO A 374 -21.09 -9.68 -9.96
C PRO A 374 -20.14 -9.01 -10.95
N LEU A 375 -20.65 -8.12 -11.81
CA LEU A 375 -19.86 -7.40 -12.81
C LEU A 375 -18.92 -6.36 -12.17
N LEU A 376 -19.41 -5.59 -11.20
CA LEU A 376 -18.64 -4.53 -10.54
C LEU A 376 -17.66 -5.09 -9.52
N LYS A 377 -17.92 -6.28 -8.97
CA LYS A 377 -16.95 -7.00 -8.15
C LYS A 377 -15.63 -7.21 -8.89
N TRP A 378 -15.68 -7.42 -10.21
CA TRP A 378 -14.50 -7.63 -11.04
C TRP A 378 -13.54 -6.44 -11.03
N THR A 379 -14.05 -5.21 -10.94
CA THR A 379 -13.22 -3.99 -10.98
C THR A 379 -12.45 -3.75 -9.69
N LEU A 380 -12.85 -4.38 -8.58
CA LEU A 380 -12.20 -4.24 -7.26
C LEU A 380 -11.49 -5.52 -6.82
N ALA A 381 -12.08 -6.67 -7.09
CA ALA A 381 -11.56 -7.98 -6.71
C ALA A 381 -11.67 -8.90 -7.94
N PRO A 382 -10.79 -8.73 -8.94
CA PRO A 382 -10.88 -9.50 -10.15
C PRO A 382 -10.66 -11.00 -9.86
N PRO A 383 -11.35 -11.90 -10.60
CA PRO A 383 -11.17 -13.33 -10.47
C PRO A 383 -9.76 -13.72 -10.86
N ARG A 384 -9.29 -14.84 -10.29
CA ARG A 384 -8.01 -15.43 -10.66
C ARG A 384 -8.08 -15.85 -12.13
N LEU A 385 -7.09 -15.46 -12.92
CA LEU A 385 -6.99 -15.88 -14.30
C LEU A 385 -6.73 -17.40 -14.39
N PRO A 386 -7.29 -18.11 -15.39
CA PRO A 386 -7.05 -19.53 -15.58
C PRO A 386 -5.57 -19.85 -15.73
N GLU A 387 -5.10 -20.95 -15.13
CA GLU A 387 -3.73 -21.41 -15.29
C GLU A 387 -3.59 -22.20 -16.59
N SER A 388 -2.50 -21.97 -17.32
CA SER A 388 -2.15 -22.83 -18.46
C SER A 388 -1.76 -24.18 -17.87
N ARG A 389 -2.53 -25.24 -18.15
CA ARG A 389 -2.19 -26.59 -17.66
C ARG A 389 -0.91 -27.05 -18.37
N PRO A 390 0.15 -27.47 -17.66
CA PRO A 390 1.30 -28.09 -18.30
C PRO A 390 0.82 -29.41 -18.93
N GLY A 391 0.63 -29.42 -20.26
CA GLY A 391 0.20 -30.61 -21.01
C GLY A 391 -0.91 -30.38 -22.04
N GLU A 392 -1.57 -29.22 -22.05
CA GLU A 392 -2.54 -28.89 -23.09
C GLU A 392 -1.77 -28.43 -24.34
N ARG A 393 -1.29 -29.41 -25.12
CA ARG A 393 -0.93 -29.14 -26.52
C ARG A 393 -2.17 -28.53 -27.14
N VAL A 394 -2.01 -27.38 -27.80
CA VAL A 394 -2.97 -26.92 -28.79
C VAL A 394 -2.98 -28.04 -29.83
N ASP A 395 -4.00 -28.90 -29.78
CA ASP A 395 -4.24 -29.88 -30.82
C ASP A 395 -4.36 -29.09 -32.11
N THR A 396 -3.30 -29.19 -32.91
CA THR A 396 -3.37 -28.79 -34.31
C THR A 396 -4.53 -29.59 -34.87
N PRO A 397 -5.55 -28.95 -35.48
CA PRO A 397 -6.67 -29.69 -36.04
C PRO A 397 -6.09 -30.76 -36.96
N PRO A 398 -6.56 -32.02 -36.89
CA PRO A 398 -5.96 -33.10 -37.63
C PRO A 398 -5.94 -32.68 -39.09
N ALA A 399 -4.73 -32.57 -39.66
CA ALA A 399 -4.55 -32.41 -41.09
C ALA A 399 -5.43 -33.47 -41.74
N SER A 400 -6.42 -33.02 -42.50
CA SER A 400 -7.30 -33.87 -43.28
C SER A 400 -6.40 -34.77 -44.12
N ARG A 401 -6.24 -36.02 -43.69
CA ARG A 401 -5.70 -37.07 -44.55
C ARG A 401 -6.69 -37.22 -45.68
N LEU A 402 -6.46 -36.49 -46.77
CA LEU A 402 -6.99 -36.82 -48.08
C LEU A 402 -6.44 -38.19 -48.45
N THR A 403 -7.15 -39.24 -48.04
CA THR A 403 -6.98 -40.57 -48.62
C THR A 403 -7.50 -40.49 -50.05
N LEU A 404 -6.59 -40.28 -51.00
CA LEU A 404 -6.83 -40.51 -52.42
C LEU A 404 -7.16 -41.99 -52.59
N ASN A 405 -8.45 -42.29 -52.69
CA ASN A 405 -8.96 -43.63 -52.87
C ASN A 405 -8.69 -44.03 -54.33
N ASN A 406 -7.67 -44.85 -54.54
CA ASN A 406 -7.21 -45.28 -55.85
C ASN A 406 -8.10 -46.44 -56.35
N ARG A 407 -9.34 -46.14 -56.76
CA ARG A 407 -10.22 -47.08 -57.49
C ARG A 407 -11.15 -46.30 -58.41
N THR A 408 -10.77 -46.25 -59.70
CA THR A 408 -11.56 -46.66 -60.89
C THR A 408 -11.02 -45.91 -62.11
N LEU A 409 -10.13 -46.56 -62.87
CA LEU A 409 -9.93 -46.25 -64.28
C LEU A 409 -11.02 -47.00 -65.07
N PRO A 410 -11.88 -46.32 -65.84
CA PRO A 410 -12.67 -46.99 -66.86
C PRO A 410 -11.81 -47.25 -68.10
N ARG A 411 -11.86 -48.48 -68.61
CA ARG A 411 -11.37 -48.81 -69.96
C ARG A 411 -12.28 -48.11 -70.99
N ALA A 412 -11.69 -47.25 -71.80
CA ALA A 412 -11.99 -47.06 -73.23
C ALA A 412 -10.81 -46.31 -73.85
#